data_AF-A0A348VUT2-F1
#
_entry.id   AF-A0A348VUT2-F1
#
_cell.length_a   1.000
_cell.length_b   1.000
_cell.length_c   1.000
_cell.angle_alpha   90.00
_cell.angle_beta   90.00
_cell.angle_gamma   90.00
#
_symmetry.space_group_name_H-M   'P 1'
#
loop_
_entity.id
_entity.type
_entity.pdbx_description
1 polymer ?
#
loop_
_entity_poly.entity_id
_entity_poly.type
_entity_poly.pdbx_seq_one_letter_code
_entity_poly.pdbx_strand_id
1 'polypeptide(L)'
;AGYPENIEQEIRKKFRHSSAIDPGRISEKTGSVKFMNTALLGMVSRFLDFPDEAWQRSLHEQVPDGTYEQNKAAFAVGKSLIPS
;
A
#
# COMPACT_ATOMS: atom_id res chain seq x y z
N ALA A 1 -20.62 -3.06 -16.43
CA ALA A 1 -20.24 -1.66 -16.69
C ALA A 1 -18.81 -1.46 -16.24
N GLY A 2 -17.94 -0.90 -17.08
CA GLY A 2 -16.55 -0.57 -16.72
C GLY A 2 -16.46 0.81 -16.06
N TYR A 3 -15.32 1.12 -15.44
CA TYR A 3 -15.03 2.49 -15.01
C TYR A 3 -14.93 3.43 -16.23
N PRO A 4 -15.22 4.73 -16.07
CA PRO A 4 -14.99 5.72 -17.13
C PRO A 4 -13.53 5.73 -17.58
N GLU A 5 -13.27 5.82 -18.89
CA GLU A 5 -11.91 5.80 -19.45
C GLU A 5 -11.02 6.93 -18.89
N ASN A 6 -11.61 8.04 -18.46
CA ASN A 6 -10.90 9.21 -17.95
C ASN A 6 -10.91 9.31 -16.40
N ILE A 7 -11.24 8.24 -15.68
CA ILE A 7 -11.43 8.30 -14.22
C ILE A 7 -10.20 8.85 -13.47
N GLU A 8 -8.99 8.47 -13.86
CA GLU A 8 -7.77 8.98 -13.23
C GLU A 8 -7.59 10.49 -13.45
N GLN A 9 -7.91 10.98 -14.66
CA GLN A 9 -7.83 12.40 -14.98
C GLN A 9 -8.84 13.19 -14.16
N GLU A 10 -10.07 12.69 -14.05
CA GLU A 10 -11.13 13.33 -13.27
C GLU A 10 -10.81 13.37 -11.76
N ILE A 11 -10.22 12.30 -11.23
CA ILE A 11 -9.74 12.27 -9.83
C ILE A 11 -8.64 13.31 -9.64
N ARG A 12 -7.63 13.35 -10.52
CA ARG A 12 -6.51 14.31 -10.43
C ARG A 12 -6.95 15.77 -10.53
N LYS A 13 -8.00 16.07 -11.33
CA LYS A 13 -8.58 17.43 -11.42
C LYS A 13 -9.18 17.89 -10.09
N LYS A 14 -9.79 16.97 -9.32
CA LYS A 14 -10.48 17.29 -8.05
C LYS A 14 -9.56 17.15 -6.83
N PHE A 15 -8.63 16.22 -6.86
CA PHE A 15 -7.76 15.86 -5.74
C PHE A 15 -6.29 16.00 -6.14
N ARG A 16 -5.67 17.11 -5.70
CA ARG A 16 -4.26 17.40 -5.99
C ARG A 16 -3.29 16.34 -5.47
N HIS A 17 -3.64 15.67 -4.37
CA HIS A 17 -2.83 14.62 -3.73
C HIS A 17 -3.39 13.24 -4.05
N SER A 18 -3.48 12.90 -5.33
CA SER A 18 -3.89 11.57 -5.79
C SER A 18 -2.71 10.80 -6.38
N SER A 19 -2.52 9.56 -5.95
CA SER A 19 -1.54 8.63 -6.52
C SER A 19 -2.26 7.47 -7.19
N ALA A 20 -1.94 7.24 -8.46
CA ALA A 20 -2.32 6.02 -9.17
C ALA A 20 -1.28 4.93 -8.88
N ILE A 21 -1.73 3.71 -8.66
CA ILE A 21 -0.91 2.59 -8.21
C ILE A 21 -1.01 1.49 -9.25
N ASP A 22 0.14 1.00 -9.71
CA ASP A 22 0.22 -0.20 -10.54
C ASP A 22 0.30 -1.44 -9.64
N PRO A 23 -0.77 -2.26 -9.57
CA PRO A 23 -0.78 -3.47 -8.75
C PRO A 23 0.23 -4.52 -9.25
N GLY A 24 0.59 -4.50 -10.53
CA GLY A 24 1.60 -5.40 -11.10
C GLY A 24 2.95 -5.23 -10.39
N ARG A 25 3.42 -3.98 -10.29
CA ARG A 25 4.69 -3.63 -9.61
C ARG A 25 4.73 -4.05 -8.14
N ILE A 26 3.61 -3.94 -7.43
CA ILE A 26 3.54 -4.40 -6.04
C ILE A 26 3.67 -5.92 -6.01
N SER A 27 2.88 -6.63 -6.81
CA SER A 27 2.87 -8.09 -6.83
C SER A 27 4.22 -8.70 -7.24
N GLU A 28 4.95 -8.08 -8.17
CA GLU A 28 6.30 -8.47 -8.56
C GLU A 28 7.29 -8.33 -7.39
N LYS A 29 7.22 -7.22 -6.66
CA LYS A 29 8.12 -6.95 -5.52
C LYS A 29 7.80 -7.78 -4.28
N THR A 30 6.52 -8.09 -4.05
CA THR A 30 6.09 -8.93 -2.91
C THR A 30 6.12 -10.42 -3.23
N GLY A 31 6.27 -10.80 -4.50
CA GLY A 31 6.21 -12.19 -4.99
C GLY A 31 4.81 -12.83 -4.88
N SER A 32 3.80 -12.08 -4.42
CA SER A 32 2.44 -12.59 -4.29
C SER A 32 1.41 -11.47 -4.14
N VAL A 33 0.30 -11.60 -4.86
CA VAL A 33 -0.87 -10.73 -4.76
C VAL A 33 -1.53 -10.76 -3.38
N LYS A 34 -1.32 -11.82 -2.57
CA LYS A 34 -1.92 -11.94 -1.24
C LYS A 34 -1.45 -10.87 -0.25
N PHE A 35 -0.30 -10.25 -0.52
CA PHE A 35 0.27 -9.20 0.32
C PHE A 35 -0.07 -7.77 -0.14
N MET A 36 -0.94 -7.64 -1.15
CA MET A 36 -1.35 -6.34 -1.70
C MET A 36 -1.92 -5.41 -0.63
N ASN A 37 -2.80 -5.91 0.23
CA ASN A 37 -3.44 -5.09 1.27
C ASN A 37 -2.41 -4.48 2.22
N THR A 38 -1.41 -5.25 2.60
CA THR A 38 -0.35 -4.80 3.50
C THR A 38 0.58 -3.79 2.82
N ALA A 39 0.88 -3.97 1.53
CA ALA A 39 1.58 -2.96 0.75
C ALA A 39 0.77 -1.64 0.65
N LEU A 40 -0.54 -1.72 0.42
CA LEU A 40 -1.39 -0.52 0.41
C LEU A 40 -1.37 0.21 1.76
N LEU A 41 -1.36 -0.50 2.88
CA LEU A 41 -1.18 0.12 4.22
C LEU A 41 0.18 0.83 4.35
N GLY A 42 1.24 0.23 3.82
CA GLY A 42 2.56 0.88 3.73
C GLY A 42 2.52 2.21 3.00
N MET A 43 1.78 2.27 1.87
CA MET A 43 1.58 3.51 1.11
C MET A 43 0.79 4.55 1.92
N VAL A 44 -0.30 4.12 2.56
CA VAL A 44 -1.16 4.98 3.39
C VAL A 44 -0.39 5.54 4.60
N SER A 45 0.56 4.79 5.16
CA SER A 45 1.37 5.24 6.30
C SER A 45 2.18 6.51 6.04
N ARG A 46 2.43 6.87 4.78
CA ARG A 46 3.09 8.14 4.41
C ARG A 46 2.21 9.37 4.62
N PHE A 47 0.90 9.19 4.77
CA PHE A 47 -0.09 10.26 4.91
C PHE A 47 -0.70 10.32 6.32
N LEU A 48 -0.36 9.38 7.20
CA LEU A 48 -0.87 9.29 8.57
C LEU A 48 0.28 9.46 9.56
N ASP A 49 0.10 10.35 10.53
CA ASP A 49 1.08 10.64 11.56
C ASP A 49 0.99 9.62 12.72
N PHE A 50 1.33 8.38 12.41
CA PHE A 50 1.45 7.31 13.39
C PHE A 50 2.92 6.86 13.50
N PRO A 51 3.40 6.54 14.72
CA PRO A 51 4.75 6.05 14.89
C PRO A 51 4.94 4.70 14.17
N ASP A 52 6.15 4.46 13.65
CA ASP A 52 6.46 3.23 12.90
C ASP A 52 6.28 1.98 13.78
N GLU A 53 6.54 2.09 15.08
CA GLU A 53 6.34 1.01 16.05
C GLU A 53 4.87 0.59 16.15
N ALA A 54 3.92 1.52 16.02
CA ALA A 54 2.50 1.20 16.03
C ALA A 54 2.13 0.37 14.80
N TRP A 55 2.64 0.73 13.62
CA TRP A 55 2.47 -0.08 12.41
C TRP A 55 3.06 -1.47 12.56
N GLN A 56 4.32 -1.57 13.02
CA GLN A 56 4.99 -2.86 13.18
C GLN A 56 4.27 -3.77 14.19
N ARG A 57 3.79 -3.20 15.29
CA ARG A 57 3.00 -3.92 16.30
C ARG A 57 1.67 -4.40 15.73
N SER A 58 0.91 -3.54 15.05
CA SER A 58 -0.35 -3.95 14.43
C SER A 58 -0.15 -5.03 13.37
N LEU A 59 0.91 -4.94 12.56
CA LEU A 59 1.23 -6.01 11.61
C LEU A 59 1.51 -7.33 12.33
N HIS A 60 2.29 -7.32 13.42
CA HIS A 60 2.57 -8.53 14.18
C HIS A 60 1.32 -9.14 14.82
N GLU A 61 0.40 -8.31 15.31
CA GLU A 61 -0.81 -8.75 16.01
C GLU A 61 -1.96 -9.19 15.06
N GLN A 62 -2.01 -8.67 13.83
CA GLN A 62 -3.21 -8.81 12.97
C GLN A 62 -3.01 -9.70 11.74
N VAL A 63 -1.77 -9.90 11.29
CA VAL A 63 -1.52 -10.76 10.12
C VAL A 63 -1.54 -12.23 10.53
N PRO A 64 -1.86 -13.16 9.62
CA PRO A 64 -1.86 -14.58 9.93
C PRO A 64 -0.52 -15.07 10.49
N ASP A 65 -0.58 -16.01 11.44
CA ASP A 65 0.59 -16.61 12.06
C ASP A 65 1.58 -17.13 11.02
N GLY A 66 2.87 -16.92 11.29
CA GLY A 66 3.96 -17.34 10.39
C GLY A 66 4.08 -16.52 9.10
N THR A 67 3.28 -15.46 8.91
CA THR A 67 3.35 -14.58 7.72
C THR A 67 3.88 -13.18 8.01
N TYR A 68 4.33 -12.91 9.24
CA TYR A 68 4.74 -11.58 9.69
C TYR A 68 5.85 -10.99 8.82
N GLU A 69 6.94 -11.72 8.57
CA GLU A 69 8.07 -11.19 7.82
C GLU A 69 7.70 -10.82 6.37
N GLN A 70 6.86 -11.61 5.71
CA GLN A 70 6.40 -11.31 4.35
C GLN A 70 5.46 -10.10 4.34
N ASN A 71 4.58 -9.97 5.34
CA ASN A 71 3.72 -8.80 5.48
C ASN A 71 4.51 -7.54 5.79
N LYS A 72 5.51 -7.63 6.68
CA LYS A 72 6.44 -6.53 6.99
C LYS A 72 7.21 -6.07 5.75
N ALA A 73 7.73 -7.02 4.96
CA ALA A 73 8.38 -6.71 3.69
C ALA A 73 7.42 -6.02 2.70
N ALA A 74 6.18 -6.51 2.59
CA ALA A 74 5.16 -5.90 1.74
C ALA A 74 4.80 -4.48 2.18
N PHE A 75 4.66 -4.24 3.48
CA PHE A 75 4.44 -2.90 4.04
C PHE A 75 5.60 -1.96 3.65
N ALA A 76 6.85 -2.41 3.81
CA ALA A 76 8.03 -1.62 3.44
C ALA A 76 8.07 -1.31 1.94
N VAL A 77 7.75 -2.29 1.08
CA VAL A 77 7.59 -2.08 -0.37
C VAL A 77 6.57 -0.99 -0.64
N GLY A 78 5.38 -1.09 -0.06
CA GLY A 78 4.34 -0.07 -0.18
C GLY A 78 4.81 1.32 0.24
N LYS A 79 5.40 1.44 1.43
CA LYS A 79 5.92 2.70 1.97
C LYS A 79 6.95 3.34 1.04
N SER A 80 7.80 2.53 0.38
CA SER A 80 8.82 3.01 -0.57
C SER A 80 8.27 3.53 -1.90
N LEU A 81 7.04 3.16 -2.29
CA LEU A 81 6.42 3.57 -3.54
C LEU A 81 5.81 4.98 -3.49
N ILE A 82 5.67 5.54 -2.29
CA ILE A 82 5.21 6.91 -2.08
C ILE A 82 6.42 7.77 -1.65
N PRO A 83 6.82 8.76 -2.47
CA PRO A 83 7.93 9.65 -2.14
C PRO A 83 7.73 10.39 -0.81
N SER A 84 8.85 10.80 -0.20
CA SER A 84 8.83 11.63 1.01
C SER A 84 8.58 13.09 0.72
#